data_AF-A0A931RKP4-F1
#
_entry.id   AF-A0A931RKP4-F1
#
_cell.length_a   1.000
_cell.length_b   1.000
_cell.length_c   1.000
_cell.angle_alpha   90.00
_cell.angle_beta   90.00
_cell.angle_gamma   90.00
#
_symmetry.space_group_name_H-M   'P 1'
#
loop_
_entity.id
_entity.type
_entity.pdbx_description
1 polymer ?
#
loop_
_entity_poly.entity_id
_entity_poly.type
_entity_poly.pdbx_seq_one_letter_code
_entity_poly.pdbx_strand_id
1 'polypeptide(L)'
;MDEPKTDGDFKKLFTDVIKKQIIVLGPDITLAKARNVKGLIITDDGTVTDIKGDPKELIQDLIDQFVQLSGLIVKKTMEPLLANYPGLASMAMSPAHTHIPGQSHQEEAEQEMPKPFQSETTEKEEKNQ
;
A
#
# COMPACT_ATOMS: atom_id res chain seq x y z
N MET A 1 -18.22 14.69 9.74
CA MET A 1 -16.90 14.13 9.37
C MET A 1 -15.98 14.52 10.49
N ASP A 2 -15.86 13.68 11.51
CA ASP A 2 -15.01 13.96 12.67
C ASP A 2 -13.65 13.35 12.42
N GLU A 3 -12.71 14.19 12.00
CA GLU A 3 -11.31 13.84 11.81
C GLU A 3 -10.57 14.22 13.10
N PRO A 4 -9.92 13.29 13.82
CA PRO A 4 -9.03 13.67 14.91
C PRO A 4 -7.73 14.18 14.28
N LYS A 5 -7.67 15.49 14.02
CA LYS A 5 -6.53 16.19 13.40
C LYS A 5 -5.68 16.85 14.47
N THR A 6 -5.06 16.05 15.34
CA THR A 6 -3.92 16.54 16.11
C THR A 6 -2.73 15.60 15.96
N ASP A 7 -1.53 16.16 15.83
CA ASP A 7 -0.28 15.39 15.83
C ASP A 7 -0.18 14.44 17.04
N GLY A 8 -0.84 14.79 18.15
CA GLY A 8 -0.93 13.95 19.34
C GLY A 8 -1.63 12.60 19.10
N ASP A 9 -2.69 12.58 18.30
CA ASP A 9 -3.44 11.36 17.98
C ASP A 9 -2.58 10.40 17.15
N PHE A 10 -1.83 10.93 16.19
CA PHE A 10 -0.88 10.17 15.39
C PHE A 10 0.26 9.62 16.24
N LYS A 11 0.90 10.44 17.08
CA LYS A 11 1.96 9.97 18.00
C LYS A 11 1.48 8.84 18.90
N LYS A 12 0.25 8.95 19.42
CA LYS A 12 -0.36 7.90 20.23
C LYS A 12 -0.59 6.63 19.41
N LEU A 13 -1.15 6.75 18.21
CA LEU A 13 -1.37 5.61 17.32
C LEU A 13 -0.08 4.86 17.00
N PHE A 14 0.97 5.58 16.58
CA PHE A 14 2.28 4.97 16.32
C PHE A 14 2.82 4.25 17.56
N THR A 15 2.76 4.90 18.72
CA THR A 15 3.21 4.32 19.98
C THR A 15 2.44 3.04 20.32
N ASP A 16 1.11 3.05 20.19
CA ASP A 16 0.27 1.90 20.48
C ASP A 16 0.56 0.73 19.51
N VAL A 17 0.75 1.02 18.22
CA VAL A 17 1.11 0.01 17.22
C VAL A 17 2.48 -0.59 17.52
N ILE A 18 3.50 0.24 17.77
CA ILE A 18 4.85 -0.22 18.08
C ILE A 18 4.85 -1.08 19.34
N LYS A 19 4.20 -0.63 20.42
CA LYS A 19 4.12 -1.40 21.67
C LYS A 19 3.40 -2.73 21.50
N LYS A 20 2.33 -2.78 20.69
CA LYS A 20 1.69 -4.06 20.33
C LYS A 20 2.64 -4.98 19.56
N GLN A 21 3.41 -4.45 18.62
CA GLN A 21 4.39 -5.26 17.89
C GLN A 21 5.54 -5.73 18.78
N ILE A 22 5.96 -4.97 19.79
CA ILE A 22 6.96 -5.40 20.78
C ILE A 22 6.48 -6.67 21.52
N ILE A 23 5.19 -6.77 21.85
CA ILE A 23 4.63 -7.96 22.51
C ILE A 23 4.71 -9.20 21.58
N VAL A 24 4.57 -9.00 20.27
CA VAL A 24 4.51 -10.10 19.29
C VAL A 24 5.89 -10.53 18.80
N LEU A 25 6.77 -9.57 18.50
CA LEU A 25 8.07 -9.81 17.84
C LEU A 25 9.27 -9.61 18.77
N GLY A 26 9.05 -9.06 19.97
CA GLY A 26 10.11 -8.65 20.89
C GLY A 26 10.66 -7.25 20.61
N PRO A 27 11.25 -6.60 21.63
CA PRO A 27 11.67 -5.19 21.56
C PRO A 27 12.72 -4.94 20.48
N ASP A 28 13.73 -5.80 20.37
CA ASP A 28 14.87 -5.57 19.48
C ASP A 28 14.43 -5.53 18.01
N ILE A 29 13.62 -6.51 17.58
CA ILE A 29 13.16 -6.62 16.19
C ILE A 29 12.21 -5.48 15.87
N THR A 30 11.24 -5.20 16.75
CA THR A 30 10.24 -4.17 16.51
C THR A 30 10.88 -2.79 16.43
N LEU A 31 11.75 -2.43 17.36
CA LEU A 31 12.41 -1.13 17.38
C LEU A 31 13.34 -0.97 16.18
N ALA A 32 14.09 -2.02 15.80
CA ALA A 32 14.93 -1.99 14.61
C ALA A 32 14.13 -1.72 13.33
N LYS A 33 12.92 -2.30 13.20
CA LYS A 33 12.05 -2.05 12.05
C LYS A 33 11.37 -0.69 12.10
N ALA A 34 10.83 -0.29 13.24
CA ALA A 34 10.16 0.99 13.37
C ALA A 34 11.10 2.17 13.13
N ARG A 35 12.38 2.06 13.54
CA ARG A 35 13.42 3.08 13.30
C ARG A 35 13.85 3.22 11.83
N ASN A 36 13.50 2.28 10.96
CA ASN A 36 13.75 2.44 9.52
C ASN A 36 12.77 3.40 8.84
N VAL A 37 11.65 3.72 9.49
CA VAL A 37 10.69 4.71 8.99
C VAL A 37 11.29 6.09 9.19
N LYS A 38 11.74 6.70 8.09
CA LYS A 38 12.35 8.02 8.10
C LYS A 38 11.32 9.05 8.54
N GLY A 39 11.64 9.80 9.59
CA GLY A 39 10.74 10.84 10.11
C GLY A 39 10.05 10.46 11.43
N LEU A 40 10.18 9.21 11.91
CA LEU A 40 9.77 8.83 13.27
C LEU A 40 10.96 8.88 14.23
N ILE A 41 10.78 9.57 15.37
CA ILE A 41 11.73 9.52 16.48
C ILE A 41 11.11 8.69 17.60
N ILE A 42 11.78 7.58 17.92
CA ILE A 42 11.26 6.51 18.78
C ILE A 42 12.26 6.20 19.88
N THR A 43 11.78 6.21 21.12
CA THR A 43 12.56 5.84 22.32
C THR A 43 12.75 4.33 22.41
N ASP A 44 13.65 3.89 23.31
CA ASP A 44 13.91 2.46 23.54
C ASP A 44 12.74 1.71 24.18
N ASP A 45 11.74 2.41 24.73
CA ASP A 45 10.50 1.80 25.22
C ASP A 45 9.40 1.71 24.13
N GLY A 46 9.69 2.14 22.90
CA GLY A 46 8.75 2.14 21.79
C GLY A 46 7.76 3.32 21.79
N THR A 47 8.06 4.40 22.51
CA THR A 47 7.25 5.63 22.49
C THR A 47 7.73 6.57 21.39
N VAL A 48 6.79 7.10 20.61
CA VAL A 48 7.08 8.08 19.55
C VAL A 48 7.08 9.49 20.13
N THR A 49 8.24 10.15 20.11
CA THR A 49 8.39 11.51 20.64
C THR A 49 8.19 12.57 19.57
N ASP A 50 8.54 12.26 18.32
CA ASP A 50 8.47 13.24 17.23
C ASP A 50 8.13 12.58 15.88
N ILE A 51 7.43 13.33 15.04
CA ILE A 51 6.99 12.94 13.70
C ILE A 51 7.36 14.07 12.75
N LYS A 52 8.07 13.75 11.66
CA LYS A 52 8.49 14.69 10.63
C LYS A 52 8.02 14.21 9.26
N GLY A 53 7.12 14.95 8.64
CA GLY A 53 6.50 14.60 7.35
C GLY A 53 4.99 14.42 7.48
N ASP A 54 4.36 13.82 6.47
CA ASP A 54 2.93 13.48 6.53
C ASP A 54 2.71 12.23 7.41
N PRO A 55 1.96 12.34 8.53
CA PRO A 55 1.67 11.20 9.39
C PRO A 55 1.00 10.03 8.66
N LYS A 56 0.20 10.29 7.63
CA LYS A 56 -0.52 9.24 6.89
C LYS A 56 0.45 8.38 6.08
N GLU A 57 1.41 9.01 5.40
CA GLU A 57 2.48 8.32 4.67
C GLU A 57 3.35 7.50 5.63
N LEU A 58 3.71 8.08 6.77
CA LEU A 58 4.56 7.41 7.77
C LEU A 58 3.88 6.18 8.40
N ILE A 59 2.55 6.18 8.53
CA ILE A 59 1.80 4.99 8.98
C ILE A 59 1.96 3.87 7.96
N GLN A 60 1.81 4.20 6.67
CA GLN A 60 1.95 3.21 5.61
C GLN A 60 3.38 2.65 5.58
N ASP A 61 4.39 3.51 5.69
CA ASP A 61 5.79 3.08 5.76
C ASP A 61 6.05 2.13 6.95
N LEU A 62 5.44 2.40 8.11
CA LEU A 62 5.56 1.52 9.27
C LEU A 62 4.91 0.16 9.01
N ILE A 63 3.74 0.13 8.39
CA ILE A 63 3.06 -1.12 7.99
C ILE A 63 3.95 -1.91 7.03
N ASP A 64 4.52 -1.24 6.04
CA ASP A 64 5.38 -1.87 5.02
C ASP A 64 6.63 -2.49 5.66
N GLN A 65 7.24 -1.86 6.67
CA GLN A 65 8.36 -2.45 7.41
C GLN A 65 8.01 -3.81 8.03
N PHE A 66 6.80 -3.95 8.59
CA PHE A 66 6.38 -5.19 9.23
C PHE A 66 5.90 -6.24 8.21
N VAL A 67 5.25 -5.84 7.12
CA VAL A 67 4.85 -6.75 6.03
C VAL A 67 6.08 -7.32 5.31
N GLN A 68 7.09 -6.50 5.03
CA GLN A 68 8.34 -6.98 4.44
C GLN A 68 9.04 -7.98 5.37
N LEU A 69 9.02 -7.72 6.68
CA LEU A 69 9.58 -8.64 7.66
C LEU A 69 8.81 -9.97 7.67
N SER A 70 7.47 -9.96 7.65
CA SER A 70 6.68 -11.19 7.66
C SER A 70 6.95 -12.05 6.43
N GLY A 71 7.04 -11.44 5.25
CA GLY A 71 7.43 -12.12 4.01
C GLY A 71 8.82 -12.75 4.10
N LEU A 72 9.79 -12.04 4.70
CA LEU A 72 11.14 -12.55 4.90
C LEU A 72 11.18 -13.71 5.90
N ILE A 73 10.43 -13.63 7.00
CA ILE A 73 10.34 -14.70 7.99
C ILE A 73 9.78 -15.96 7.32
N VAL A 74 8.64 -15.85 6.64
CA VAL A 74 8.03 -16.98 5.92
C VAL A 74 9.01 -17.57 4.92
N LYS A 75 9.62 -16.74 4.07
CA LYS A 75 10.62 -17.19 3.09
C LYS A 75 11.77 -17.95 3.75
N LYS A 76 12.37 -17.38 4.81
CA LYS A 76 13.53 -17.97 5.51
C LYS A 76 13.18 -19.27 6.23
N THR A 77 11.96 -19.40 6.74
CA THR A 77 11.49 -20.66 7.32
C THR A 77 11.15 -21.71 6.27
N MET A 78 10.67 -21.30 5.10
CA MET A 78 10.28 -22.20 4.01
C MET A 78 11.47 -22.71 3.21
N GLU A 79 12.52 -21.90 3.01
CA GLU A 79 13.76 -22.29 2.29
C GLU A 79 14.30 -23.66 2.71
N PRO A 80 14.60 -23.94 4.00
CA PRO A 80 15.11 -25.24 4.42
C PRO A 80 14.07 -26.36 4.34
N LEU A 81 12.78 -26.04 4.54
CA LEU A 81 11.72 -27.04 4.43
C LEU A 81 11.56 -27.51 2.98
N LEU A 82 11.53 -26.60 2.02
CA LEU A 82 11.41 -26.93 0.59
C LEU A 82 12.64 -27.70 0.08
N ALA A 83 13.83 -27.42 0.62
CA ALA A 83 15.03 -28.22 0.33
C ALA A 83 14.87 -29.70 0.76
N ASN A 84 14.10 -29.97 1.81
CA ASN A 84 13.79 -31.32 2.28
C ASN A 84 12.63 -31.99 1.50
N TYR A 85 11.87 -31.22 0.70
CA TYR A 85 10.73 -31.71 -0.10
C TYR A 85 10.83 -31.27 -1.58
N PRO A 86 11.82 -31.75 -2.35
CA PRO A 86 12.13 -31.23 -3.68
C PRO A 86 10.98 -31.37 -4.70
N GLY A 87 10.12 -32.40 -4.55
CA GLY A 87 8.95 -32.60 -5.43
C GLY A 87 7.84 -31.56 -5.25
N LEU A 88 7.70 -30.96 -4.06
CA LEU A 88 6.68 -29.94 -3.76
C LEU A 88 7.18 -28.51 -4.02
N ALA A 89 8.50 -28.29 -3.92
CA ALA A 89 9.13 -27.01 -4.18
C ALA A 89 8.85 -26.47 -5.60
N SER A 90 8.79 -27.36 -6.60
CA SER A 90 8.47 -27.01 -7.99
C SER A 90 7.05 -26.45 -8.16
N MET A 91 6.09 -26.81 -7.30
CA MET A 91 4.71 -26.30 -7.37
C MET A 91 4.55 -24.98 -6.61
N ALA A 92 5.26 -24.81 -5.48
CA ALA A 92 5.14 -23.62 -4.63
C ALA A 92 5.88 -22.37 -5.16
N MET A 93 6.87 -22.54 -6.03
CA MET A 93 7.70 -21.45 -6.57
C MET A 93 7.18 -20.88 -7.91
N SER A 94 6.03 -21.33 -8.41
CA SER A 94 5.42 -20.78 -9.62
C SER A 94 4.61 -19.52 -9.28
N PRO A 95 4.84 -18.36 -9.92
CA PRO A 95 4.12 -17.11 -9.64
C PRO A 95 2.67 -17.10 -10.14
N ALA A 96 2.08 -18.26 -10.42
CA ALA A 96 0.83 -18.40 -11.16
C ALA A 96 -0.43 -18.37 -10.28
N HIS A 97 -0.49 -17.58 -9.21
CA HIS A 97 -1.75 -17.35 -8.47
C HIS A 97 -1.87 -15.92 -7.92
N THR A 98 -1.83 -14.94 -8.83
CA THR A 98 -2.71 -13.76 -8.74
C THR A 98 -3.62 -13.76 -9.95
N HIS A 99 -4.38 -14.84 -10.15
CA HIS A 99 -5.55 -14.81 -11.00
C HIS A 99 -6.76 -14.71 -10.07
N ILE A 100 -7.35 -13.52 -10.00
CA ILE A 100 -8.69 -13.32 -9.47
C ILE A 100 -9.63 -14.02 -10.47
N PRO A 101 -10.38 -15.06 -10.09
CA PRO A 101 -11.40 -15.63 -10.97
C PRO A 101 -12.58 -14.65 -10.97
N GLY A 102 -12.61 -13.74 -11.94
CA GLY A 102 -13.67 -12.73 -12.01
C GLY A 102 -13.47 -11.52 -12.94
N GLN A 103 -12.41 -11.45 -13.74
CA GLN A 103 -12.30 -10.38 -14.77
C GLN A 103 -12.02 -10.97 -16.15
N SER A 104 -13.06 -11.52 -16.75
CA SER A 104 -13.23 -11.45 -18.20
C SER A 104 -13.81 -10.06 -18.52
N HIS A 105 -12.95 -9.08 -18.71
CA HIS A 105 -13.30 -7.91 -19.51
C HIS A 105 -12.45 -7.96 -20.77
N GLN A 106 -13.17 -8.32 -21.84
CA GLN A 106 -12.73 -8.25 -23.21
C GLN A 106 -12.35 -6.81 -23.55
N GLU A 107 -11.19 -6.70 -24.19
CA GLU A 107 -10.79 -5.55 -24.99
C GLU A 107 -11.80 -5.41 -26.14
N GLU A 108 -12.61 -4.35 -26.11
CA GLU A 108 -13.39 -3.93 -27.26
C GLU A 108 -13.14 -2.44 -27.50
N ALA A 109 -12.61 -2.19 -28.69
CA ALA A 109 -12.04 -0.94 -29.14
C ALA A 109 -13.06 0.21 -29.10
N GLU A 110 -12.60 1.38 -28.63
CA GLU A 110 -13.19 2.68 -28.94
C GLU A 110 -13.16 2.90 -30.45
N GLN A 111 -14.20 2.40 -31.13
CA GLN A 111 -14.57 2.83 -32.48
C GLN A 111 -15.26 4.19 -32.38
N GLU A 112 -14.49 5.20 -32.76
CA GLU A 112 -14.88 6.31 -33.62
C GLU A 112 -16.26 6.93 -33.36
N MET A 113 -16.26 8.03 -32.61
CA MET A 113 -17.41 8.93 -32.47
C MET A 113 -17.97 9.33 -33.85
N PRO A 114 -19.25 9.04 -34.16
CA PRO A 114 -19.91 9.67 -35.29
C PRO A 114 -20.09 11.16 -34.98
N LYS A 115 -19.62 11.99 -35.92
CA LYS A 115 -19.74 13.46 -35.92
C LYS A 115 -21.19 13.88 -35.63
N PRO A 116 -21.43 14.91 -34.81
CA PRO A 116 -22.79 15.36 -34.56
C PRO A 116 -23.45 15.83 -35.87
N PHE A 117 -24.61 15.24 -36.05
CA PHE A 117 -25.69 15.52 -37.00
C PHE A 117 -25.79 17.00 -37.37
N GLN A 118 -25.80 17.27 -38.68
CA GLN A 118 -26.13 18.59 -39.24
C GLN A 118 -27.58 18.93 -38.90
N SER A 119 -27.79 19.94 -38.06
CA SER A 119 -29.05 20.67 -38.04
C SER A 119 -28.88 21.94 -38.88
N GLU A 120 -29.36 21.90 -40.12
CA GLU A 120 -29.73 23.10 -40.87
C GLU A 120 -30.82 23.84 -40.07
N THR A 121 -30.52 25.06 -39.63
CA THR A 121 -31.48 26.17 -39.63
C THR A 121 -30.71 27.49 -39.47
N THR A 122 -30.44 28.09 -40.63
CA THR A 122 -30.66 29.51 -40.97
C THR A 122 -30.41 30.57 -39.88
N GLU A 123 -29.34 31.35 -40.03
CA GLU A 123 -29.45 32.82 -40.00
C GLU A 123 -28.30 33.46 -40.79
N LYS A 124 -28.65 34.32 -41.75
CA LYS A 124 -27.74 34.97 -42.69
C LYS A 124 -27.01 36.12 -42.00
N GLU A 125 -25.70 36.18 -42.17
CA GLU A 125 -24.88 37.37 -41.89
C GLU A 125 -24.90 38.30 -43.13
N GLU A 126 -25.29 39.55 -42.87
CA GLU A 126 -24.73 40.80 -43.39
C GLU A 126 -24.89 41.18 -44.88
N LYS A 127 -25.56 42.32 -45.10
CA LYS A 127 -25.03 43.36 -45.99
C LYS A 127 -25.29 44.75 -45.40
N ASN A 128 -24.22 45.31 -44.86
CA ASN A 128 -23.99 46.74 -44.76
C ASN A 128 -23.75 47.32 -46.17
N GLN A 129 -24.28 48.54 -46.40
CA GLN A 129 -24.18 49.39 -47.62
C GLN A 129 -25.05 49.04 -48.83
#